data_AF-A0A4Y7KWZ8-F1
#
_entry.id   AF-A0A4Y7KWZ8-F1
#
_cell.length_a   1.000
_cell.length_b   1.000
_cell.length_c   1.000
_cell.angle_alpha   90.00
_cell.angle_beta   90.00
_cell.angle_gamma   90.00
#
_symmetry.space_group_name_H-M   'P 1'
#
loop_
_entity.id
_entity.type
_entity.pdbx_description
1 polymer ?
#
loop_
_entity_poly.entity_id
_entity_poly.type
_entity_poly.pdbx_seq_one_letter_code
_entity_poly.pdbx_strand_id
1 'polypeptide(L)'
;MDTEEERLKGQAEIWEHMFAFVDSMALKCAVELGIPDIINSHGRPVTMSEIIDSLKTNTSSSLNADYLTRVMRLLVHKGLFTSQVHQENNQLVYDLTRSSRWLLKDSKFNLSPLVLFETSPATQKPWQYLGKCVQENGFPFESAHGCGIWDLL
;
A
#
# COMPACT_ATOMS: atom_id res chain seq x y z
N MET A 1 -0.51 -2.11 37.03
CA MET A 1 -1.08 -1.84 35.71
C MET A 1 -2.51 -2.30 35.78
N ASP A 2 -3.48 -1.40 35.54
CA ASP A 2 -4.89 -1.68 35.78
C ASP A 2 -5.39 -2.77 34.81
N THR A 3 -6.15 -3.75 35.31
CA THR A 3 -6.58 -4.94 34.54
C THR A 3 -7.36 -4.54 33.29
N GLU A 4 -8.06 -3.40 33.34
CA GLU A 4 -8.78 -2.82 32.21
C GLU A 4 -7.85 -2.21 31.15
N GLU A 5 -6.80 -1.52 31.59
CA GLU A 5 -5.80 -0.93 30.70
C GLU A 5 -5.11 -2.01 29.86
N GLU A 6 -4.73 -3.12 30.50
CA GLU A 6 -4.11 -4.27 29.81
C GLU A 6 -5.05 -4.93 28.82
N ARG A 7 -6.34 -5.05 29.17
CA ARG A 7 -7.36 -5.59 28.27
C ARG A 7 -7.52 -4.72 27.02
N LEU A 8 -7.55 -3.40 27.19
CA LEU A 8 -7.68 -2.45 26.08
C LEU A 8 -6.44 -2.45 25.17
N LYS A 9 -5.23 -2.55 25.74
CA LYS A 9 -4.00 -2.73 24.96
C LYS A 9 -4.04 -3.99 24.10
N GLY A 10 -4.41 -5.13 24.69
CA GLY A 10 -4.55 -6.37 23.94
C GLY A 10 -5.58 -6.27 22.80
N GLN A 11 -6.67 -5.54 22.99
CA GLN A 11 -7.64 -5.30 21.91
C GLN A 11 -7.05 -4.46 20.77
N ALA A 12 -6.32 -3.39 21.10
CA ALA A 12 -5.66 -2.54 20.11
C ALA A 12 -4.59 -3.30 19.30
N GLU A 13 -3.81 -4.16 19.96
CA GLU A 13 -2.82 -5.03 19.32
C GLU A 13 -3.47 -5.99 18.30
N ILE A 14 -4.59 -6.63 18.66
CA ILE A 14 -5.33 -7.50 17.74
C ILE A 14 -5.90 -6.70 16.57
N TRP A 15 -6.41 -5.49 16.78
CA TRP A 15 -6.88 -4.64 15.70
C TRP A 15 -5.77 -4.24 14.74
N GLU A 16 -4.58 -3.92 15.23
CA GLU A 16 -3.43 -3.61 14.38
C GLU A 16 -3.11 -4.76 13.41
N HIS A 17 -3.06 -5.99 13.92
CA HIS A 17 -2.81 -7.18 13.10
C HIS A 17 -3.97 -7.49 12.15
N MET A 18 -5.21 -7.34 12.63
CA MET A 18 -6.42 -7.59 11.84
C MET A 18 -6.53 -6.64 10.65
N PHE A 19 -6.10 -5.37 10.80
CA PHE A 19 -6.17 -4.36 9.75
C PHE A 19 -4.85 -4.17 8.98
N ALA A 20 -3.77 -4.87 9.31
CA ALA A 20 -2.47 -4.74 8.65
C ALA A 20 -2.52 -4.97 7.12
N PHE A 21 -3.46 -5.78 6.64
CA PHE A 21 -3.66 -6.00 5.20
C PHE A 21 -4.05 -4.71 4.45
N VAL A 22 -4.73 -3.78 5.13
CA VAL A 22 -5.17 -2.49 4.55
C VAL A 22 -3.96 -1.66 4.15
N ASP A 23 -2.90 -1.67 4.95
CA ASP A 23 -1.65 -0.95 4.64
C ASP A 23 -1.03 -1.46 3.33
N SER A 24 -1.03 -2.79 3.15
CA SER A 24 -0.52 -3.43 1.92
C SER A 24 -1.37 -3.06 0.71
N MET A 25 -2.70 -3.00 0.86
CA MET A 25 -3.61 -2.63 -0.24
C MET A 25 -3.54 -1.14 -0.57
N ALA A 26 -3.34 -0.28 0.42
CA ALA A 26 -3.09 1.14 0.21
C ALA A 26 -1.77 1.36 -0.56
N LEU A 27 -0.72 0.61 -0.22
CA LEU A 27 0.55 0.65 -0.94
C LEU A 27 0.38 0.17 -2.39
N LYS A 28 -0.34 -0.94 -2.61
CA LYS A 28 -0.71 -1.42 -3.95
C LYS A 28 -1.40 -0.33 -4.76
N CYS A 29 -2.41 0.32 -4.20
CA CYS A 29 -3.14 1.41 -4.83
C CYS A 29 -2.20 2.54 -5.29
N ALA A 30 -1.27 2.97 -4.44
CA ALA A 30 -0.29 4.00 -4.80
C ALA A 30 0.61 3.58 -5.98
N VAL A 31 1.01 2.30 -6.04
CA VAL A 31 1.81 1.74 -7.14
C VAL A 31 0.99 1.64 -8.43
N GLU A 32 -0.25 1.13 -8.36
CA GLU A 32 -1.15 1.00 -9.51
C GLU A 32 -1.47 2.36 -10.13
N LEU A 33 -1.70 3.38 -9.29
CA LEU A 33 -1.95 4.75 -9.72
C LEU A 33 -0.67 5.51 -10.13
N GLY A 34 0.52 4.93 -9.94
CA GLY A 34 1.78 5.57 -10.30
C GLY A 34 2.08 6.84 -9.49
N ILE A 35 1.57 6.94 -8.25
CA ILE A 35 1.77 8.11 -7.40
C ILE A 35 3.26 8.42 -7.16
N PRO A 36 4.14 7.43 -6.89
CA PRO A 36 5.57 7.71 -6.73
C PRO A 36 6.17 8.44 -7.94
N ASP A 37 5.84 7.98 -9.15
CA ASP A 37 6.34 8.56 -10.40
C ASP A 37 5.78 9.97 -10.63
N ILE A 38 4.49 10.20 -10.32
CA ILE A 38 3.84 11.51 -10.42
C ILE A 38 4.53 12.52 -9.51
N ILE A 39 4.81 12.17 -8.25
CA ILE A 39 5.51 13.08 -7.33
C ILE A 39 6.93 13.34 -7.87
N ASN A 40 7.63 12.30 -8.30
CA ASN A 40 9.00 12.40 -8.80
C ASN A 40 9.10 13.28 -10.06
N SER A 41 8.15 13.20 -10.98
CA SER A 41 8.17 13.93 -12.24
C SER A 41 8.05 15.44 -12.06
N HIS A 42 7.48 15.90 -10.95
CA HIS A 42 7.39 17.33 -10.61
C HIS A 42 8.71 17.88 -10.04
N GLY A 43 9.62 17.03 -9.57
CA GLY A 43 10.92 17.43 -9.00
C GLY A 43 10.82 18.22 -7.68
N ARG A 44 9.64 18.31 -7.08
CA ARG A 44 9.35 19.01 -5.82
C ARG A 44 8.16 18.37 -5.10
N PRO A 45 7.92 18.70 -3.81
CA PRO A 45 6.67 18.36 -3.15
C PRO A 45 5.46 18.89 -3.95
N VAL A 46 4.38 18.08 -4.01
CA VAL A 46 3.18 18.36 -4.82
C VAL A 46 1.91 18.40 -4.00
N THR A 47 0.94 19.22 -4.41
CA THR A 47 -0.37 19.27 -3.78
C THR A 47 -1.23 18.06 -4.17
N MET A 48 -2.29 17.78 -3.40
CA MET A 48 -3.29 16.78 -3.81
C MET A 48 -3.93 17.10 -5.17
N SER A 49 -4.14 18.39 -5.49
CA SER A 49 -4.69 18.79 -6.79
C SER A 49 -3.77 18.39 -7.94
N GLU A 50 -2.47 18.60 -7.79
CA GLU A 50 -1.48 18.24 -8.81
C GLU A 50 -1.43 16.73 -9.05
N ILE A 51 -1.55 15.92 -7.98
CA ILE A 51 -1.67 14.46 -8.10
C ILE A 51 -2.95 14.09 -8.87
N ILE A 52 -4.10 14.66 -8.48
CA ILE A 52 -5.40 14.43 -9.11
C ILE A 52 -5.38 14.79 -10.59
N ASP A 53 -4.81 15.95 -10.94
CA ASP A 53 -4.77 16.44 -12.31
C ASP A 53 -3.84 15.56 -13.17
N SER A 54 -2.70 15.13 -12.61
CA SER A 54 -1.81 14.15 -13.24
C SER A 54 -2.52 12.80 -13.47
N LEU A 55 -3.38 12.35 -12.57
CA LEU A 55 -4.14 11.11 -12.74
C LEU A 55 -5.25 11.23 -13.80
N LYS A 56 -5.93 12.38 -13.86
CA LYS A 56 -6.99 12.64 -14.86
C LYS A 56 -6.44 12.70 -16.29
N THR A 57 -5.23 13.21 -16.48
CA THR A 57 -4.60 13.19 -17.82
C THR A 57 -4.30 11.76 -18.30
N ASN A 58 -4.11 10.82 -17.38
CA ASN A 58 -3.77 9.43 -17.67
C ASN A 58 -5.00 8.48 -17.68
N THR A 59 -6.18 8.93 -17.25
CA THR A 59 -7.37 8.07 -17.11
C THR A 59 -8.64 8.74 -17.63
N SER A 60 -9.50 7.97 -18.33
CA SER A 60 -10.75 8.48 -18.92
C SER A 60 -11.94 8.51 -17.93
N SER A 61 -11.72 8.18 -16.66
CA SER A 61 -12.79 7.97 -15.66
C SER A 61 -12.81 9.05 -14.59
N SER A 62 -14.00 9.29 -14.02
CA SER A 62 -14.19 10.12 -12.82
C SER A 62 -13.31 9.63 -11.66
N LEU A 63 -12.37 10.46 -11.22
CA LEU A 63 -11.48 10.17 -10.09
C LEU A 63 -12.16 10.51 -8.77
N ASN A 64 -12.18 9.56 -7.83
CA ASN A 64 -12.66 9.81 -6.46
C ASN A 64 -11.55 10.46 -5.61
N ALA A 65 -11.53 11.80 -5.62
CA ALA A 65 -10.54 12.61 -4.91
C ALA A 65 -10.53 12.39 -3.38
N ASP A 66 -11.70 12.18 -2.78
CA ASP A 66 -11.83 11.97 -1.34
C ASP A 66 -11.18 10.65 -0.92
N TYR A 67 -11.39 9.60 -1.71
CA TYR A 67 -10.81 8.29 -1.44
C TYR A 67 -9.28 8.32 -1.60
N LEU A 68 -8.79 8.95 -2.68
CA LEU A 68 -7.35 9.15 -2.89
C LEU A 68 -6.70 9.92 -1.72
N THR A 69 -7.36 10.98 -1.25
CA THR A 69 -6.88 11.76 -0.11
C THR A 69 -6.74 10.92 1.16
N ARG A 70 -7.72 10.05 1.43
CA ARG A 70 -7.66 9.13 2.58
C ARG A 70 -6.54 8.11 2.46
N VAL A 71 -6.34 7.54 1.27
CA VAL A 71 -5.23 6.61 0.97
C VAL A 71 -3.90 7.31 1.21
N MET A 72 -3.69 8.50 0.64
CA MET A 72 -2.45 9.26 0.83
C MET A 72 -2.20 9.61 2.29
N ARG A 73 -3.24 10.00 3.04
CA ARG A 73 -3.11 10.27 4.47
C ARG A 73 -2.67 9.05 5.27
N LEU A 74 -3.21 7.87 4.95
CA LEU A 74 -2.78 6.61 5.55
C LEU A 74 -1.31 6.30 5.24
N LEU A 75 -0.91 6.43 3.97
CA LEU A 75 0.46 6.13 3.55
C LEU A 75 1.49 7.11 4.13
N VAL A 76 1.10 8.38 4.33
CA VAL A 76 1.92 9.35 5.08
C VAL A 76 2.04 8.95 6.54
N HIS A 77 0.93 8.59 7.19
CA HIS A 77 0.96 8.13 8.57
C HIS A 77 1.85 6.89 8.77
N LYS A 78 1.88 6.00 7.78
CA LYS A 78 2.77 4.81 7.74
C LYS A 78 4.21 5.13 7.30
N GLY A 79 4.54 6.39 7.05
CA GLY A 79 5.89 6.83 6.70
C GLY A 79 6.36 6.44 5.29
N LEU A 80 5.43 6.06 4.41
CA LEU A 80 5.74 5.76 3.01
C LEU A 80 5.86 7.03 2.17
N PHE A 81 5.09 8.06 2.50
CA PHE A 81 5.21 9.41 1.95
C PHE A 81 5.36 10.42 3.09
N THR A 82 5.76 11.65 2.77
CA THR A 82 5.71 12.77 3.71
C THR A 82 4.61 13.73 3.31
N SER A 83 4.10 14.48 4.28
CA SER A 83 3.27 15.66 4.01
C SER A 83 3.74 16.83 4.85
N GLN A 84 3.81 18.02 4.25
CA GLN A 84 4.20 19.25 4.93
C GLN A 84 3.32 20.40 4.46
N VAL A 85 3.10 21.39 5.32
CA VAL A 85 2.36 22.60 4.94
C VAL A 85 3.35 23.57 4.32
N HIS A 86 3.09 23.98 3.08
CA HIS A 86 3.92 24.92 2.36
C HIS A 86 3.74 26.33 2.96
N GLN A 87 4.85 26.97 3.31
CA GLN A 87 4.85 28.18 4.15
C GLN A 87 4.19 29.39 3.48
N GLU A 88 4.25 29.49 2.14
CA GLU A 88 3.79 30.67 1.42
C GLU A 88 2.27 30.68 1.15
N ASN A 89 1.67 29.50 0.94
CA ASN A 89 0.26 29.38 0.51
C ASN A 89 -0.59 28.52 1.47
N ASN A 90 0.01 28.05 2.57
CA ASN A 90 -0.63 27.20 3.58
C ASN A 90 -1.26 25.91 3.02
N GLN A 91 -0.76 25.41 1.89
CA GLN A 91 -1.26 24.19 1.26
C GLN A 91 -0.48 22.96 1.71
N LEU A 92 -1.19 21.84 1.90
CA LEU A 92 -0.57 20.56 2.18
C LEU A 92 0.07 20.00 0.90
N VAL A 93 1.38 19.74 0.96
CA VAL A 93 2.16 19.13 -0.13
C VAL A 93 2.73 17.80 0.31
N TYR A 94 2.84 16.86 -0.63
CA TYR A 94 3.32 15.51 -0.48
C TYR A 94 4.68 15.32 -1.15
N ASP A 95 5.56 14.53 -0.55
CA ASP A 95 6.87 14.20 -1.13
C ASP A 95 7.25 12.74 -0.88
N LEU A 96 8.26 12.27 -1.60
CA LEU A 96 8.81 10.93 -1.47
C LEU A 96 9.68 10.80 -0.22
N THR A 97 9.58 9.65 0.42
CA THR A 97 10.50 9.21 1.48
C THR A 97 11.60 8.34 0.88
N ARG A 98 12.55 7.91 1.73
CA ARG A 98 13.50 6.85 1.36
C ARG A 98 12.81 5.58 0.88
N SER A 99 11.61 5.26 1.40
CA SER A 99 10.88 4.03 1.11
C SER A 99 10.14 4.12 -0.22
N SER A 100 9.38 5.19 -0.45
CA SER A 100 8.63 5.34 -1.72
C SER A 100 9.52 5.54 -2.94
N ARG A 101 10.78 5.95 -2.78
CA ARG A 101 11.76 5.98 -3.89
C ARG A 101 12.08 4.60 -4.47
N TRP A 102 11.90 3.52 -3.71
CA TRP A 102 12.04 2.14 -4.24
C TRP A 102 10.90 1.73 -5.18
N LEU A 103 9.86 2.56 -5.31
CA LEU A 103 8.70 2.29 -6.15
C LEU A 103 8.76 3.01 -7.50
N LEU A 104 9.81 3.81 -7.75
CA LEU A 104 9.99 4.53 -9.00
C LEU A 104 10.30 3.57 -10.14
N LYS A 105 9.56 3.69 -11.25
CA LYS A 105 9.67 2.76 -12.39
C LYS A 105 11.02 2.83 -13.08
N ASP A 106 11.61 4.01 -13.15
CA ASP A 106 12.90 4.27 -13.79
C ASP A 106 14.10 3.96 -12.89
N SER A 107 13.87 3.54 -11.63
CA SER A 107 14.93 3.10 -10.73
C SER A 107 15.45 1.73 -11.14
N LYS A 108 16.79 1.56 -11.14
CA LYS A 108 17.43 0.23 -11.26
C LYS A 108 16.92 -0.74 -10.19
N PHE A 109 16.57 -0.23 -9.02
CA PHE A 109 16.06 -1.00 -7.89
C PHE A 109 14.60 -0.62 -7.66
N ASN A 110 13.72 -1.21 -8.47
CA ASN A 110 12.28 -0.98 -8.44
C ASN A 110 11.55 -2.19 -7.83
N LEU A 111 10.89 -1.98 -6.70
CA LEU A 111 10.09 -2.98 -5.99
C LEU A 111 8.60 -2.96 -6.39
N SER A 112 8.16 -2.01 -7.22
CA SER A 112 6.77 -1.93 -7.67
C SER A 112 6.25 -3.23 -8.30
N PRO A 113 7.00 -3.93 -9.19
CA PRO A 113 6.54 -5.23 -9.71
C PRO A 113 6.33 -6.27 -8.60
N LEU A 114 7.22 -6.30 -7.60
CA LEU A 114 7.11 -7.23 -6.48
C LEU A 114 5.90 -6.89 -5.59
N VAL A 115 5.66 -5.60 -5.32
CA VAL A 115 4.45 -5.17 -4.60
C VAL A 115 3.19 -5.63 -5.33
N LEU A 116 3.10 -5.43 -6.64
CA LEU A 116 1.94 -5.85 -7.42
C LEU A 116 1.78 -7.37 -7.46
N PHE A 117 2.88 -8.11 -7.53
CA PHE A 117 2.89 -9.57 -7.49
C PHE A 117 2.39 -10.11 -6.14
N GLU A 118 2.98 -9.68 -5.03
CA GLU A 118 2.65 -10.15 -3.67
C GLU A 118 1.23 -9.75 -3.24
N THR A 119 0.71 -8.66 -3.79
CA THR A 119 -0.65 -8.18 -3.52
C THR A 119 -1.67 -8.63 -4.56
N SER A 120 -1.30 -9.54 -5.47
CA SER A 120 -2.22 -10.13 -6.43
C SER A 120 -3.17 -11.14 -5.76
N PRO A 121 -4.40 -11.33 -6.26
CA PRO A 121 -5.31 -12.34 -5.72
C PRO A 121 -4.72 -13.76 -5.71
N ALA A 122 -3.92 -14.10 -6.73
CA ALA A 122 -3.29 -15.40 -6.85
C ALA A 122 -2.26 -15.64 -5.73
N THR A 123 -1.43 -14.64 -5.42
CA THR A 123 -0.44 -14.73 -4.35
C THR A 123 -1.06 -14.59 -2.97
N GLN A 124 -2.20 -13.90 -2.84
CA GLN A 124 -2.87 -13.74 -1.56
C GLN A 124 -3.68 -14.96 -1.12
N LYS A 125 -4.28 -15.69 -2.06
CA LYS A 125 -5.16 -16.82 -1.77
C LYS A 125 -4.51 -17.89 -0.88
N PRO A 126 -3.25 -18.32 -1.10
CA PRO A 126 -2.54 -19.28 -0.25
C PRO A 126 -2.56 -18.94 1.25
N TRP A 127 -2.45 -17.67 1.62
CA TRP A 127 -2.40 -17.25 3.03
C TRP A 127 -3.67 -17.61 3.82
N GLN A 128 -4.80 -17.81 3.13
CA GLN A 128 -6.05 -18.25 3.74
C GLN A 128 -6.04 -19.74 4.14
N TYR A 129 -5.07 -20.52 3.64
CA TYR A 129 -4.97 -21.97 3.85
C TYR A 129 -3.94 -22.36 4.90
N LEU A 130 -3.27 -21.41 5.55
CA LEU A 130 -2.23 -21.69 6.56
C LEU A 130 -2.73 -22.61 7.68
N GLY A 131 -3.91 -22.34 8.24
CA GLY A 131 -4.50 -23.17 9.30
C GLY A 131 -4.78 -24.60 8.84
N LYS A 132 -5.31 -24.77 7.62
CA LYS A 132 -5.55 -26.10 7.01
C LYS A 132 -4.23 -26.85 6.81
N CYS A 133 -3.20 -26.18 6.33
CA CYS A 133 -1.90 -26.78 6.06
C CYS A 133 -1.22 -27.29 7.34
N VAL A 134 -1.39 -26.59 8.46
CA VAL A 134 -0.90 -27.05 9.78
C VAL A 134 -1.62 -28.34 10.21
N GLN A 135 -2.92 -28.47 9.92
CA GLN A 135 -3.71 -29.65 10.30
C GLN A 135 -3.42 -30.87 9.42
N GLU A 136 -3.20 -30.64 8.13
CA GLU A 136 -3.11 -31.69 7.11
C GLU A 136 -1.68 -31.97 6.62
N ASN A 137 -0.67 -31.27 7.16
CA ASN A 137 0.72 -31.31 6.71
C ASN A 137 0.86 -31.05 5.20
N GLY A 138 0.17 -30.01 4.72
CA GLY A 138 0.18 -29.59 3.31
C GLY A 138 0.96 -28.29 3.09
N PHE A 139 1.07 -27.87 1.84
CA PHE A 139 1.62 -26.55 1.48
C PHE A 139 0.50 -25.57 1.09
N PRO A 140 0.56 -24.30 1.52
CA PRO A 140 -0.51 -23.33 1.30
C PRO A 140 -0.84 -23.08 -0.17
N PHE A 141 0.19 -23.03 -1.03
CA PHE A 141 0.01 -22.74 -2.45
C PHE A 141 -0.76 -23.86 -3.17
N GLU A 142 -0.31 -25.10 -3.00
CA GLU A 142 -0.97 -26.28 -3.56
C GLU A 142 -2.38 -26.47 -2.98
N SER A 143 -2.58 -26.18 -1.69
CA SER A 143 -3.90 -26.23 -1.07
C SER A 143 -4.88 -25.21 -1.66
N ALA A 144 -4.38 -24.05 -2.09
CA ALA A 144 -5.18 -22.97 -2.66
C ALA A 144 -5.45 -23.15 -4.17
N HIS A 145 -4.49 -23.67 -4.91
CA HIS A 145 -4.51 -23.66 -6.39
C HIS A 145 -4.54 -25.05 -7.02
N GLY A 146 -4.25 -26.11 -6.26
CA GLY A 146 -4.23 -27.50 -6.76
C GLY A 146 -2.97 -27.90 -7.52
N CYS A 147 -1.98 -27.00 -7.63
CA CYS A 147 -0.68 -27.22 -8.27
C CYS A 147 0.42 -26.49 -7.50
N GLY A 148 1.69 -26.81 -7.81
CA GLY A 148 2.84 -26.10 -7.24
C GLY A 148 2.93 -24.65 -7.71
N ILE A 149 3.65 -23.81 -6.97
CA ILE A 149 3.89 -22.41 -7.35
C ILE A 149 4.56 -22.28 -8.72
N TRP A 150 5.49 -23.18 -9.02
CA TRP A 150 6.22 -23.20 -10.29
C TRP A 150 5.39 -23.69 -11.47
N ASP A 151 4.24 -24.32 -11.23
CA ASP A 151 3.33 -24.75 -12.30
C ASP A 151 2.39 -23.62 -12.75
N LEU A 152 2.29 -22.55 -11.96
CA LEU A 152 1.38 -21.42 -12.17
C LEU A 152 2.10 -20.12 -12.56
N LEU A 153 3.43 -20.08 -12.45
CA LEU A 153 4.32 -19.00 -12.88
C LEU A 153 4.79 -19.22 -14.33
#